data_AF-A0A2D5AVA7-F1
#
_entry.id   AF-A0A2D5AVA7-F1
#
_cell.length_a   1.000
_cell.length_b   1.000
_cell.length_c   1.000
_cell.angle_alpha   90.00
_cell.angle_beta   90.00
_cell.angle_gamma   90.00
#
_symmetry.space_group_name_H-M   'P 1'
#
loop_
_entity.id
_entity.type
_entity.pdbx_description
1 polymer ?
#
loop_
_entity_poly.entity_id
_entity_poly.type
_entity_poly.pdbx_seq_one_letter_code
_entity_poly.pdbx_strand_id
1 'polypeptide(L)'
;MRLQLRLLLAACLLSTAAFLLAPARSAPAFSKLGGDLAVAERSFRVFDNFADAQSNDNQTADANFPGFFGLEMAIWKGTIEWGTGHGDGSGDSTQAFLGSGNADFEPAWMGNTNGVGTTVDNIVSAIGSCGGGTLAFTESSFSIGWRIRFCDNRTWADGPGNTPSGQFDLQGVMAHEYGHALGLGHSGDGGATMFPSANSGSESERSINNDDIAGLQCIYGPRSADKPTITAAVFEPIARTLTISGNFFTSNDNDVWFTPAAITQTNGDPRVIVRGLNSSGGGSQITVQVPIEAGPGAIHVRIGETGHHSLSNSWPFEPVDPTGPLATATFFNGSGINPTCMGSTAPPVLGTNWEVVINAAGHPGGAGFSGLLIFSDSSIGPTIPAGELLVDLSSTHFQTAIVASGGSIDTISLPIPAQAGLLGRMGTAQGFTFSLAGGAVLCNAEMVTLGL
;
A
#
# COMPACT_ATOMS: atom_id res chain seq x y z
N MET A 1 -45.23 24.27 52.45
CA MET A 1 -43.86 24.01 52.95
C MET A 1 -43.44 22.53 52.86
N ARG A 2 -44.23 21.55 53.33
CA ARG A 2 -43.84 20.11 53.30
C ARG A 2 -43.74 19.47 51.90
N LEU A 3 -44.46 19.97 50.89
CA LEU A 3 -44.43 19.43 49.53
C LEU A 3 -43.17 19.88 48.75
N GLN A 4 -42.75 21.14 48.92
CA GLN A 4 -41.55 21.69 48.28
C GLN A 4 -40.26 21.02 48.78
N LEU A 5 -40.18 20.68 50.07
CA LEU A 5 -39.01 20.00 50.64
C LEU A 5 -38.84 18.56 50.09
N ARG A 6 -39.94 17.88 49.77
CA ARG A 6 -39.91 16.53 49.17
C ARG A 6 -39.50 16.54 47.69
N LEU A 7 -39.93 17.57 46.94
CA LEU A 7 -39.51 17.78 45.55
C LEU A 7 -38.03 18.16 45.45
N LEU A 8 -37.52 18.97 46.37
CA LEU A 8 -36.09 19.31 46.47
C LEU A 8 -35.21 18.11 46.82
N LEU A 9 -35.64 17.26 47.77
CA LEU A 9 -34.90 16.03 48.09
C LEU A 9 -34.91 15.02 46.93
N ALA A 10 -36.03 14.87 46.22
CA ALA A 10 -36.12 13.98 45.06
C ALA A 10 -35.28 14.47 43.88
N ALA A 11 -35.25 15.79 43.62
CA ALA A 11 -34.40 16.38 42.59
C ALA A 11 -32.90 16.25 42.94
N CYS A 12 -32.52 16.47 44.20
CA CYS A 12 -31.15 16.23 44.66
C CYS A 12 -30.75 14.76 44.52
N LEU A 13 -31.61 13.81 44.91
CA LEU A 13 -31.36 12.36 44.79
C LEU A 13 -31.22 11.91 43.33
N LEU A 14 -32.06 12.41 42.41
CA LEU A 14 -31.91 12.13 40.97
C LEU A 14 -30.63 12.74 40.40
N SER A 15 -30.24 13.95 40.82
CA SER A 15 -29.00 14.57 40.37
C SER A 15 -27.74 13.85 40.87
N THR A 16 -27.76 13.34 42.11
CA THR A 16 -26.67 12.53 42.66
C THR A 16 -26.63 11.13 42.04
N ALA A 17 -27.78 10.52 41.73
CA ALA A 17 -27.83 9.24 41.03
C ALA A 17 -27.34 9.36 39.58
N ALA A 18 -27.66 10.47 38.89
CA ALA A 18 -27.12 10.76 37.56
C ALA A 18 -25.60 11.03 37.57
N PHE A 19 -25.05 11.58 38.66
CA PHE A 19 -23.61 11.75 38.84
C PHE A 19 -22.88 10.44 39.20
N LEU A 20 -23.57 9.49 39.86
CA LEU A 20 -23.04 8.16 40.19
C LEU A 20 -23.22 7.13 39.06
N LEU A 21 -24.11 7.39 38.10
CA LEU A 21 -24.35 6.57 36.90
C LEU A 21 -23.74 7.17 35.63
N ALA A 22 -23.18 8.38 35.70
CA ALA A 22 -22.23 8.82 34.68
C ALA A 22 -21.06 7.82 34.73
N PRO A 23 -20.71 7.14 33.63
CA PRO A 23 -19.49 6.34 33.62
C PRO A 23 -18.37 7.27 34.11
N ALA A 24 -17.65 6.83 35.14
CA ALA A 24 -16.43 7.53 35.54
C ALA A 24 -15.64 7.68 34.24
N ARG A 25 -15.42 8.92 33.79
CA ARG A 25 -14.48 9.16 32.71
C ARG A 25 -13.16 8.65 33.29
N SER A 26 -12.75 7.45 32.88
CA SER A 26 -11.39 6.98 33.11
C SER A 26 -10.50 8.15 32.70
N ALA A 27 -9.65 8.60 33.61
CA ALA A 27 -8.66 9.60 33.24
C ALA A 27 -7.91 9.04 32.02
N PRO A 28 -7.66 9.86 30.99
CA PRO A 28 -6.89 9.40 29.83
C PRO A 28 -5.59 8.75 30.31
N ALA A 29 -5.29 7.56 29.78
CA ALA A 29 -4.09 6.82 30.16
C ALA A 29 -2.86 7.31 29.36
N PHE A 30 -3.11 7.97 28.23
CA PHE A 30 -2.07 8.61 27.43
C PHE A 30 -1.36 9.73 28.18
N SER A 31 -0.10 9.93 27.85
CA SER A 31 0.69 11.09 28.26
C SER A 31 1.23 11.83 27.03
N LYS A 32 1.70 13.07 27.20
CA LYS A 32 2.25 13.90 26.13
C LYS A 32 3.68 14.32 26.46
N LEU A 33 4.56 14.27 25.48
CA LEU A 33 5.94 14.75 25.58
C LEU A 33 6.08 16.24 25.22
N GLY A 34 5.10 16.79 24.49
CA GLY A 34 5.07 18.19 24.03
C GLY A 34 5.42 18.34 22.55
N GLY A 35 5.15 19.53 22.00
CA GLY A 35 5.35 19.85 20.58
C GLY A 35 4.31 19.24 19.65
N ASP A 36 4.36 19.65 18.38
CA ASP A 36 3.55 19.14 17.28
C ASP A 36 4.36 19.21 15.98
N LEU A 37 4.19 18.24 15.08
CA LEU A 37 4.85 18.25 13.77
C LEU A 37 4.02 19.02 12.73
N ALA A 38 4.66 20.00 12.11
CA ALA A 38 4.13 20.67 10.92
C ALA A 38 4.00 19.67 9.76
N VAL A 39 3.11 19.96 8.80
CA VAL A 39 2.93 19.16 7.58
C VAL A 39 4.25 19.00 6.79
N ALA A 40 5.12 20.00 6.85
CA ALA A 40 6.45 19.94 6.22
C ALA A 40 7.34 18.83 6.81
N GLU A 41 7.16 18.49 8.10
CA GLU A 41 7.97 17.55 8.88
C GLU A 41 7.39 16.12 8.93
N ARG A 42 6.42 15.80 8.08
CA ARG A 42 5.79 14.48 8.04
C ARG A 42 6.49 13.48 7.12
N SER A 43 7.45 13.94 6.33
CA SER A 43 8.27 13.06 5.49
C SER A 43 9.26 12.28 6.34
N PHE A 44 9.41 10.99 6.05
CA PHE A 44 10.39 10.14 6.74
C PHE A 44 11.11 9.18 5.78
N ARG A 45 12.29 8.74 6.19
CA ARG A 45 13.20 7.88 5.41
C ARG A 45 13.79 6.78 6.28
N VAL A 46 14.30 5.74 5.63
CA VAL A 46 15.01 4.64 6.29
C VAL A 46 16.47 4.64 5.86
N PHE A 47 17.38 4.53 6.82
CA PHE A 47 18.74 4.07 6.55
C PHE A 47 18.82 2.62 6.99
N ASP A 48 18.75 1.71 6.03
CA ASP A 48 18.90 0.29 6.32
C ASP A 48 20.38 0.00 6.65
N ASN A 49 20.65 -0.07 7.95
CA ASN A 49 21.92 -0.51 8.49
C ASN A 49 21.74 -1.57 9.57
N PHE A 50 20.64 -2.34 9.48
CA PHE A 50 20.35 -3.45 10.38
C PHE A 50 21.28 -4.61 10.02
N ALA A 51 22.01 -5.13 11.00
CA ALA A 51 22.93 -6.25 10.77
C ALA A 51 22.23 -7.61 10.89
N ASP A 52 21.08 -7.66 11.55
CA ASP A 52 20.27 -8.86 11.73
C ASP A 52 19.65 -9.32 10.40
N ALA A 53 19.94 -10.54 9.96
CA ALA A 53 19.49 -11.03 8.66
C ALA A 53 17.96 -11.18 8.57
N GLN A 54 17.30 -11.36 9.72
CA GLN A 54 15.85 -11.53 9.85
C GLN A 54 15.07 -10.21 9.71
N SER A 55 15.75 -9.07 9.82
CA SER A 55 15.14 -7.76 9.55
C SER A 55 14.84 -7.54 8.06
N ASN A 56 15.33 -8.41 7.17
CA ASN A 56 15.21 -8.29 5.72
C ASN A 56 14.90 -9.63 5.02
N ASP A 57 14.33 -10.59 5.74
CA ASP A 57 14.05 -11.92 5.19
C ASP A 57 12.68 -12.02 4.49
N ASN A 58 11.78 -11.06 4.72
CA ASN A 58 10.53 -10.96 3.97
C ASN A 58 10.71 -10.26 2.62
N GLN A 59 10.91 -11.06 1.58
CA GLN A 59 11.03 -10.61 0.18
C GLN A 59 9.70 -10.66 -0.59
N THR A 60 8.56 -10.75 0.10
CA THR A 60 7.25 -10.82 -0.53
C THR A 60 6.79 -9.42 -0.92
N ALA A 61 6.61 -9.18 -2.22
CA ALA A 61 6.08 -7.92 -2.74
C ALA A 61 4.62 -7.70 -2.30
N ASP A 62 4.27 -6.44 -2.07
CA ASP A 62 2.90 -6.02 -1.85
C ASP A 62 2.57 -4.77 -2.69
N ALA A 63 1.38 -4.73 -3.28
CA ALA A 63 0.98 -3.65 -4.17
C ALA A 63 0.79 -2.30 -3.44
N ASN A 64 0.51 -2.32 -2.14
CA ASN A 64 0.42 -1.11 -1.33
C ASN A 64 1.81 -0.54 -0.99
N PHE A 65 2.85 -1.38 -0.98
CA PHE A 65 4.21 -1.00 -0.60
C PHE A 65 5.19 -1.16 -1.78
N PRO A 66 4.93 -0.53 -2.94
CA PRO A 66 5.67 -0.83 -4.16
C PRO A 66 7.15 -0.47 -4.03
N GLY A 67 8.00 -1.40 -4.44
CA GLY A 67 9.46 -1.23 -4.47
C GLY A 67 10.18 -1.44 -3.14
N PHE A 68 9.46 -1.77 -2.06
CA PHE A 68 10.05 -1.97 -0.74
C PHE A 68 9.62 -3.32 -0.16
N PHE A 69 10.53 -3.92 0.62
CA PHE A 69 10.40 -5.26 1.19
C PHE A 69 10.91 -5.22 2.63
N GLY A 70 10.83 -6.35 3.33
CA GLY A 70 11.40 -6.56 4.64
C GLY A 70 11.25 -5.38 5.60
N LEU A 71 12.39 -4.93 6.15
CA LEU A 71 12.54 -3.80 7.05
C LEU A 71 11.77 -2.56 6.56
N GLU A 72 12.04 -2.10 5.34
CA GLU A 72 11.48 -0.85 4.84
C GLU A 72 9.97 -0.92 4.80
N MET A 73 9.44 -2.06 4.33
CA MET A 73 8.00 -2.29 4.29
C MET A 73 7.41 -2.36 5.71
N ALA A 74 8.05 -3.04 6.66
CA ALA A 74 7.59 -3.13 8.03
C ALA A 74 7.60 -1.77 8.75
N ILE A 75 8.66 -0.97 8.57
CA ILE A 75 8.74 0.41 9.08
C ILE A 75 7.62 1.26 8.48
N TRP A 76 7.43 1.17 7.16
CA TRP A 76 6.42 1.94 6.48
C TRP A 76 5.02 1.61 7.02
N LYS A 77 4.69 0.31 7.16
CA LYS A 77 3.43 -0.16 7.77
C LYS A 77 3.21 0.40 9.17
N GLY A 78 4.19 0.28 10.07
CA GLY A 78 4.04 0.76 11.45
C GLY A 78 3.80 2.27 11.51
N THR A 79 4.38 3.02 10.57
CA THR A 79 4.23 4.48 10.53
C THR A 79 2.83 4.91 10.07
N ILE A 80 2.28 4.27 9.04
CA ILE A 80 0.98 4.66 8.44
C ILE A 80 -0.22 4.38 9.35
N GLU A 81 -0.06 3.59 10.42
CA GLU A 81 -1.11 3.32 11.41
C GLU A 81 -1.74 4.58 12.03
N TRP A 82 -0.96 5.65 12.10
CA TRP A 82 -1.38 6.93 12.64
C TRP A 82 -2.17 7.80 11.64
N GLY A 83 -2.25 7.38 10.38
CA GLY A 83 -2.93 8.08 9.27
C GLY A 83 -4.44 7.84 9.19
N THR A 84 -5.00 8.15 8.01
CA THR A 84 -6.42 7.90 7.68
C THR A 84 -6.65 6.77 6.69
N GLY A 85 -5.57 6.12 6.25
CA GLY A 85 -5.58 4.99 5.36
C GLY A 85 -4.42 5.04 4.37
N HIS A 86 -4.23 3.92 3.70
CA HIS A 86 -3.16 3.75 2.72
C HIS A 86 -3.60 2.78 1.63
N GLY A 87 -3.70 3.26 0.39
CA GLY A 87 -4.16 2.45 -0.75
C GLY A 87 -5.51 1.79 -0.49
N ASP A 88 -5.58 0.48 -0.65
CA ASP A 88 -6.78 -0.32 -0.33
C ASP A 88 -6.82 -0.82 1.13
N GLY A 89 -5.79 -0.50 1.92
CA GLY A 89 -5.66 -0.88 3.34
C GLY A 89 -5.15 -2.29 3.60
N SER A 90 -4.83 -3.07 2.55
CA SER A 90 -4.22 -4.39 2.67
C SER A 90 -2.69 -4.32 2.89
N GLY A 91 -2.06 -5.48 3.06
CA GLY A 91 -0.60 -5.62 3.21
C GLY A 91 -0.15 -6.14 4.56
N ASP A 92 -1.05 -6.27 5.52
CA ASP A 92 -0.85 -7.04 6.75
C ASP A 92 -2.00 -8.04 6.91
N SER A 93 -1.67 -9.32 7.07
CA SER A 93 -2.67 -10.39 7.19
C SER A 93 -3.32 -10.49 8.58
N THR A 94 -2.70 -9.86 9.57
CA THR A 94 -3.14 -9.79 10.97
C THR A 94 -4.06 -8.60 11.22
N GLN A 95 -4.10 -7.63 10.29
CA GLN A 95 -4.93 -6.44 10.37
C GLN A 95 -5.98 -6.42 9.25
N ALA A 96 -7.19 -5.96 9.57
CA ALA A 96 -8.24 -5.83 8.56
C ALA A 96 -8.04 -4.61 7.64
N PHE A 97 -7.41 -3.54 8.15
CA PHE A 97 -7.15 -2.30 7.41
C PHE A 97 -5.99 -1.51 8.05
N LEU A 98 -4.88 -1.36 7.33
CA LEU A 98 -3.75 -0.53 7.72
C LEU A 98 -4.10 0.96 7.71
N GLY A 99 -3.71 1.69 8.76
CA GLY A 99 -4.02 3.12 8.88
C GLY A 99 -5.49 3.42 9.19
N SER A 100 -6.22 2.47 9.79
CA SER A 100 -7.63 2.64 10.23
C SER A 100 -7.77 3.42 11.54
N GLY A 101 -6.66 3.86 12.13
CA GLY A 101 -6.61 4.43 13.46
C GLY A 101 -7.46 5.70 13.66
N ASN A 102 -7.91 6.39 12.62
CA ASN A 102 -8.68 7.65 12.74
C ASN A 102 -7.97 8.75 13.55
N ALA A 103 -6.67 8.62 13.79
CA ALA A 103 -5.88 9.59 14.53
C ALA A 103 -5.50 10.80 13.65
N ASP A 104 -5.66 10.67 12.33
CA ASP A 104 -5.63 11.75 11.33
C ASP A 104 -4.26 12.38 11.03
N PHE A 105 -3.16 11.71 11.37
CA PHE A 105 -1.81 12.20 11.10
C PHE A 105 -1.19 11.50 9.90
N GLU A 106 -0.98 12.21 8.78
CA GLU A 106 -0.48 11.60 7.54
C GLU A 106 1.05 11.60 7.43
N PRO A 107 1.74 10.47 7.69
CA PRO A 107 3.15 10.34 7.39
C PRO A 107 3.36 10.24 5.87
N ALA A 108 4.51 10.72 5.39
CA ALA A 108 4.86 10.64 3.98
C ALA A 108 6.16 9.84 3.79
N TRP A 109 6.05 8.65 3.19
CA TRP A 109 7.19 7.77 2.92
C TRP A 109 8.09 8.32 1.82
N MET A 110 9.40 8.42 2.09
CA MET A 110 10.39 8.98 1.17
C MET A 110 11.55 8.03 0.87
N GLY A 111 11.34 6.73 1.09
CA GLY A 111 12.30 5.70 0.73
C GLY A 111 13.58 5.74 1.56
N ASN A 112 14.68 5.35 0.92
CA ASN A 112 15.96 5.15 1.59
C ASN A 112 16.86 6.38 1.56
N THR A 113 17.67 6.52 2.60
CA THR A 113 18.69 7.56 2.74
C THR A 113 20.09 6.95 2.89
N ASN A 114 21.13 7.77 2.73
CA ASN A 114 22.53 7.32 2.75
C ASN A 114 23.20 7.38 4.13
N GLY A 115 22.45 7.66 5.20
CA GLY A 115 22.99 7.68 6.54
C GLY A 115 21.97 7.94 7.64
N VAL A 116 22.45 7.89 8.87
CA VAL A 116 21.61 7.95 10.08
C VAL A 116 20.99 9.31 10.38
N GLY A 117 21.50 10.38 9.78
CA GLY A 117 21.11 11.76 10.07
C GLY A 117 21.17 12.15 11.56
N THR A 118 20.42 13.18 11.88
CA THR A 118 20.29 13.83 13.19
C THR A 118 18.84 13.84 13.65
N THR A 119 18.55 14.42 14.81
CA THR A 119 17.22 14.48 15.43
C THR A 119 16.24 15.43 14.74
N VAL A 120 16.57 15.95 13.56
CA VAL A 120 15.72 16.84 12.75
C VAL A 120 15.53 16.33 11.31
N ASP A 121 16.03 15.12 11.00
CA ASP A 121 16.06 14.61 9.62
C ASP A 121 14.95 13.58 9.33
N ASN A 122 14.19 13.16 10.35
CA ASN A 122 13.08 12.19 10.26
C ASN A 122 13.54 10.85 9.66
N ILE A 123 14.59 10.28 10.25
CA ILE A 123 15.24 9.05 9.78
C ILE A 123 15.08 7.93 10.80
N VAL A 124 14.71 6.76 10.30
CA VAL A 124 14.73 5.49 11.04
C VAL A 124 16.01 4.73 10.68
N SER A 125 16.69 4.18 11.68
CA SER A 125 17.95 3.46 11.50
C SER A 125 18.24 2.53 12.68
N ALA A 126 19.18 1.59 12.52
CA ALA A 126 19.66 0.74 13.59
C ALA A 126 20.85 1.37 14.36
N ILE A 127 20.99 1.04 15.64
CA ILE A 127 22.19 1.27 16.46
C ILE A 127 22.69 -0.07 17.01
N GLY A 128 24.01 -0.28 16.97
CA GLY A 128 24.60 -1.61 17.15
C GLY A 128 24.25 -2.32 18.47
N SER A 129 24.00 -1.59 19.56
CA SER A 129 23.37 -2.18 20.74
C SER A 129 22.73 -1.13 21.64
N CYS A 130 21.73 -1.56 22.40
CA CYS A 130 21.13 -0.80 23.48
C CYS A 130 21.27 -1.54 24.82
N GLY A 131 21.27 -0.78 25.91
CA GLY A 131 21.30 -1.32 27.26
C GLY A 131 19.95 -1.87 27.73
N GLY A 132 19.98 -2.85 28.63
CA GLY A 132 18.78 -3.35 29.31
C GLY A 132 17.78 -4.04 28.38
N GLY A 133 16.50 -3.76 28.57
CA GLY A 133 15.37 -4.31 27.80
C GLY A 133 14.94 -3.45 26.60
N THR A 134 15.65 -2.36 26.29
CA THR A 134 15.27 -1.44 25.21
C THR A 134 15.28 -2.13 23.85
N LEU A 135 14.20 -1.93 23.08
CA LEU A 135 14.03 -2.46 21.72
C LEU A 135 14.31 -1.39 20.66
N ALA A 136 13.79 -0.19 20.88
CA ALA A 136 14.06 0.99 20.09
C ALA A 136 13.91 2.24 20.99
N PHE A 137 14.21 3.41 20.45
CA PHE A 137 13.90 4.69 21.08
C PHE A 137 13.80 5.82 20.05
N THR A 138 13.05 6.85 20.42
CA THR A 138 12.86 8.05 19.62
C THR A 138 13.58 9.26 20.22
N GLU A 139 14.38 9.92 19.39
CA GLU A 139 15.03 11.19 19.69
C GLU A 139 14.30 12.31 18.95
N SER A 140 13.48 13.08 19.66
CA SER A 140 12.71 14.19 19.05
C SER A 140 13.33 15.53 19.39
N SER A 141 13.45 16.41 18.39
CA SER A 141 13.77 17.83 18.61
C SER A 141 12.51 18.68 18.82
N PHE A 142 11.32 18.03 18.77
CA PHE A 142 9.98 18.59 18.82
C PHE A 142 9.73 19.72 17.79
N SER A 143 8.71 19.57 16.96
CA SER A 143 8.28 20.54 15.93
C SER A 143 9.18 20.75 14.71
N ILE A 144 10.43 20.29 14.74
CA ILE A 144 11.37 20.40 13.61
C ILE A 144 11.98 19.05 13.21
N GLY A 145 11.40 17.95 13.69
CA GLY A 145 11.77 16.59 13.31
C GLY A 145 12.25 15.72 14.47
N TRP A 146 12.68 14.51 14.10
CA TRP A 146 13.01 13.41 15.01
C TRP A 146 13.99 12.43 14.35
N ARG A 147 14.47 11.46 15.13
CA ARG A 147 15.20 10.28 14.67
C ARG A 147 14.77 9.07 15.49
N ILE A 148 14.56 7.93 14.86
CA ILE A 148 14.21 6.67 15.54
C ILE A 148 15.37 5.69 15.39
N ARG A 149 15.72 5.03 16.50
CA ARG A 149 16.85 4.12 16.60
C ARG A 149 16.41 2.74 17.10
N PHE A 150 16.53 1.74 16.24
CA PHE A 150 16.29 0.34 16.60
C PHE A 150 17.56 -0.31 17.14
N CYS A 151 17.42 -1.14 18.16
CA CYS A 151 18.54 -1.81 18.79
C CYS A 151 18.90 -3.08 18.02
N ASP A 152 20.07 -3.08 17.38
CA ASP A 152 20.51 -4.15 16.48
C ASP A 152 21.00 -5.41 17.23
N ASN A 153 21.06 -5.36 18.56
CA ASN A 153 21.29 -6.53 19.42
C ASN A 153 19.99 -7.29 19.76
N ARG A 154 18.91 -7.03 19.02
CA ARG A 154 17.64 -7.77 19.04
C ARG A 154 17.50 -8.54 17.73
N THR A 155 16.68 -9.59 17.76
CA THR A 155 16.25 -10.27 16.53
C THR A 155 14.89 -9.75 16.14
N TRP A 156 14.78 -9.26 14.91
CA TRP A 156 13.58 -8.60 14.39
C TRP A 156 12.79 -9.54 13.49
N ALA A 157 11.48 -9.32 13.43
CA ALA A 157 10.59 -9.91 12.44
C ALA A 157 9.99 -8.80 11.57
N ASP A 158 10.10 -8.94 10.26
CA ASP A 158 9.67 -7.98 9.24
C ASP A 158 8.45 -8.46 8.40
N GLY A 159 8.00 -9.68 8.67
CA GLY A 159 6.92 -10.34 7.94
C GLY A 159 5.53 -9.81 8.31
N PRO A 160 4.60 -9.68 7.33
CA PRO A 160 3.20 -9.25 7.55
C PRO A 160 2.32 -10.32 8.22
N GLY A 161 2.91 -11.46 8.56
CA GLY A 161 2.24 -12.56 9.26
C GLY A 161 2.64 -12.58 10.72
N ASN A 162 2.48 -13.76 11.33
CA ASN A 162 2.74 -13.89 12.76
C ASN A 162 4.23 -13.74 13.09
N THR A 163 4.53 -13.03 14.17
CA THR A 163 5.89 -12.85 14.69
C THR A 163 6.39 -14.14 15.35
N PRO A 164 7.54 -14.69 14.93
CA PRO A 164 8.09 -15.87 15.56
C PRO A 164 8.47 -15.66 17.02
N SER A 165 8.31 -16.71 17.85
CA SER A 165 8.78 -16.68 19.24
C SER A 165 10.29 -16.41 19.31
N GLY A 166 10.69 -15.48 20.18
CA GLY A 166 12.08 -15.05 20.32
C GLY A 166 12.49 -13.90 19.40
N GLN A 167 11.60 -13.44 18.51
CA GLN A 167 11.79 -12.24 17.70
C GLN A 167 10.86 -11.13 18.17
N PHE A 168 11.23 -9.88 17.90
CA PHE A 168 10.39 -8.70 18.15
C PHE A 168 9.81 -8.19 16.84
N ASP A 169 8.53 -7.81 16.89
CA ASP A 169 7.81 -7.33 15.72
C ASP A 169 8.27 -5.92 15.32
N LEU A 170 8.88 -5.80 14.14
CA LEU A 170 9.44 -4.53 13.68
C LEU A 170 8.35 -3.51 13.40
N GLN A 171 7.23 -3.95 12.80
CA GLN A 171 6.09 -3.11 12.47
C GLN A 171 5.44 -2.51 13.73
N GLY A 172 5.12 -3.33 14.73
CA GLY A 172 4.52 -2.89 15.99
C GLY A 172 5.45 -1.99 16.81
N VAL A 173 6.75 -2.32 16.89
CA VAL A 173 7.73 -1.44 17.56
C VAL A 173 7.87 -0.12 16.81
N MET A 174 7.86 -0.12 15.47
CA MET A 174 7.85 1.13 14.71
C MET A 174 6.60 1.96 14.97
N ALA A 175 5.42 1.35 15.04
CA ALA A 175 4.18 2.06 15.35
C ALA A 175 4.26 2.75 16.72
N HIS A 176 4.83 2.07 17.73
CA HIS A 176 5.10 2.64 19.05
C HIS A 176 6.06 3.84 18.99
N GLU A 177 7.24 3.67 18.40
CA GLU A 177 8.24 4.73 18.34
C GLU A 177 7.76 5.92 17.53
N TYR A 178 6.97 5.69 16.48
CA TYR A 178 6.37 6.79 15.74
C TYR A 178 5.43 7.61 16.61
N GLY A 179 4.65 7.00 17.51
CA GLY A 179 3.83 7.76 18.46
C GLY A 179 4.64 8.72 19.33
N HIS A 180 5.86 8.35 19.74
CA HIS A 180 6.80 9.27 20.39
C HIS A 180 7.25 10.40 19.47
N ALA A 181 7.53 10.12 18.20
CA ALA A 181 7.87 11.14 17.21
C ALA A 181 6.72 12.15 17.02
N LEU A 182 5.48 11.70 17.17
CA LEU A 182 4.27 12.53 17.12
C LEU A 182 4.00 13.33 18.40
N GLY A 183 4.77 13.11 19.48
CA GLY A 183 4.66 13.85 20.74
C GLY A 183 3.89 13.12 21.85
N LEU A 184 3.55 11.85 21.67
CA LEU A 184 2.94 11.02 22.72
C LEU A 184 4.01 10.47 23.65
N GLY A 185 3.70 10.43 24.94
CA GLY A 185 4.48 9.65 25.90
C GLY A 185 3.89 8.24 26.04
N HIS A 186 4.48 7.43 26.91
CA HIS A 186 3.93 6.12 27.19
C HIS A 186 2.51 6.21 27.77
N SER A 187 1.67 5.25 27.41
CA SER A 187 0.34 5.06 27.98
C SER A 187 0.38 4.14 29.20
N GLY A 188 -0.51 4.39 30.16
CA GLY A 188 -0.79 3.47 31.26
C GLY A 188 -1.75 2.32 30.91
N ASP A 189 -2.34 2.32 29.71
CA ASP A 189 -3.21 1.26 29.22
C ASP A 189 -2.37 0.12 28.62
N GLY A 190 -2.49 -1.09 29.19
CA GLY A 190 -1.77 -2.27 28.74
C GLY A 190 -2.15 -2.78 27.35
N GLY A 191 -3.23 -2.26 26.76
CA GLY A 191 -3.63 -2.55 25.38
C GLY A 191 -3.33 -1.44 24.39
N ALA A 192 -2.68 -0.35 24.80
CA ALA A 192 -2.30 0.75 23.92
C ALA A 192 -1.02 0.42 23.17
N THR A 193 -0.92 0.87 21.91
CA THR A 193 0.34 0.82 21.15
C THR A 193 1.44 1.55 21.91
N MET A 194 1.11 2.67 22.59
CA MET A 194 2.05 3.42 23.42
C MET A 194 2.37 2.79 24.79
N PHE A 195 1.94 1.55 25.08
CA PHE A 195 2.35 0.86 26.30
C PHE A 195 3.87 0.56 26.27
N PRO A 196 4.63 0.82 27.36
CA PRO A 196 6.11 0.84 27.34
C PRO A 196 6.79 -0.54 27.24
N SER A 197 6.06 -1.62 26.98
CA SER A 197 6.62 -2.97 26.99
C SER A 197 5.96 -3.83 25.93
N ALA A 198 6.79 -4.39 25.04
CA ALA A 198 6.39 -5.38 24.06
C ALA A 198 6.99 -6.75 24.41
N ASN A 199 6.23 -7.80 24.13
CA ASN A 199 6.71 -9.18 24.29
C ASN A 199 7.25 -9.72 22.96
N SER A 200 8.24 -10.61 23.01
CA SER A 200 8.65 -11.32 21.79
C SER A 200 7.50 -12.19 21.28
N GLY A 201 7.34 -12.25 19.96
CA GLY A 201 6.21 -12.91 19.31
C GLY A 201 4.87 -12.19 19.44
N SER A 202 4.84 -10.94 19.93
CA SER A 202 3.63 -10.11 19.99
C SER A 202 3.48 -9.26 18.73
N GLU A 203 2.23 -9.12 18.27
CA GLU A 203 1.82 -8.25 17.16
C GLU A 203 0.79 -7.20 17.62
N SER A 204 0.49 -7.14 18.91
CA SER A 204 -0.59 -6.32 19.47
C SER A 204 -0.39 -4.82 19.25
N GLU A 205 0.85 -4.42 19.04
CA GLU A 205 1.30 -3.04 18.88
C GLU A 205 1.12 -2.53 17.45
N ARG A 206 0.79 -3.40 16.48
CA ARG A 206 0.62 -3.06 15.06
C ARG A 206 -0.58 -2.16 14.77
N SER A 207 -1.56 -2.03 15.68
CA SER A 207 -2.75 -1.19 15.48
C SER A 207 -2.98 -0.28 16.67
N ILE A 208 -3.19 1.01 16.41
CA ILE A 208 -3.39 1.98 17.48
C ILE A 208 -4.71 1.78 18.24
N ASN A 209 -4.66 1.98 19.55
CA ASN A 209 -5.80 1.88 20.46
C ASN A 209 -6.56 3.21 20.55
N ASN A 210 -7.80 3.18 21.02
CA ASN A 210 -8.57 4.37 21.36
C ASN A 210 -7.85 5.35 22.29
N ASP A 211 -7.02 4.87 23.22
CA ASP A 211 -6.21 5.76 24.08
C ASP A 211 -5.12 6.50 23.29
N ASP A 212 -4.46 5.82 22.35
CA ASP A 212 -3.48 6.42 21.43
C ASP A 212 -4.14 7.46 20.51
N ILE A 213 -5.32 7.13 19.96
CA ILE A 213 -6.14 8.02 19.13
C ILE A 213 -6.53 9.28 19.91
N ALA A 214 -7.01 9.11 21.15
CA ALA A 214 -7.38 10.23 22.01
C ALA A 214 -6.16 11.11 22.33
N GLY A 215 -5.00 10.50 22.56
CA GLY A 215 -3.74 11.21 22.76
C GLY A 215 -3.35 12.04 21.53
N LEU A 216 -3.39 11.43 20.34
CA LEU A 216 -2.99 12.12 19.11
C LEU A 216 -3.95 13.26 18.77
N GLN A 217 -5.26 13.03 18.89
CA GLN A 217 -6.26 14.07 18.68
C GLN A 217 -6.18 15.21 19.71
N CYS A 218 -5.59 14.96 20.88
CA CYS A 218 -5.29 16.02 21.86
C CYS A 218 -4.14 16.95 21.40
N ILE A 219 -3.24 16.47 20.53
CA ILE A 219 -2.13 17.25 19.98
C ILE A 219 -2.53 17.89 18.65
N TYR A 220 -3.09 17.12 17.73
CA TYR A 220 -3.32 17.52 16.34
C TYR A 220 -4.77 17.89 16.00
N GLY A 221 -5.70 17.66 16.94
CA GLY A 221 -7.13 17.82 16.73
C GLY A 221 -7.80 16.57 16.15
N PRO A 222 -9.14 16.52 16.14
CA PRO A 222 -9.90 15.44 15.52
C PRO A 222 -9.78 15.50 13.99
N ARG A 223 -10.12 14.38 13.34
CA ARG A 223 -10.17 14.29 11.88
C ARG A 223 -11.08 15.36 11.27
N SER A 224 -10.53 16.14 10.34
CA SER A 224 -11.32 17.11 9.57
C SER A 224 -12.24 16.39 8.57
N ALA A 225 -13.49 16.85 8.47
CA ALA A 225 -14.44 16.35 7.48
C ALA A 225 -14.04 16.72 6.04
N ASP A 226 -13.32 17.83 5.87
CA ASP A 226 -12.91 18.38 4.58
C ASP A 226 -11.43 18.05 4.27
N LYS A 227 -10.86 17.04 4.94
CA LYS A 227 -9.50 16.57 4.65
C LYS A 227 -9.43 16.05 3.21
N PRO A 228 -8.44 16.44 2.39
CA PRO A 228 -8.27 15.89 1.06
C PRO A 228 -8.07 14.38 1.12
N THR A 229 -8.70 13.64 0.21
CA THR A 229 -8.56 12.18 0.13
C THR A 229 -8.26 11.76 -1.29
N ILE A 230 -7.26 10.92 -1.49
CA ILE A 230 -7.04 10.21 -2.75
C ILE A 230 -7.85 8.91 -2.70
N THR A 231 -8.63 8.66 -3.75
CA THR A 231 -9.46 7.45 -3.90
C THR A 231 -9.04 6.59 -5.08
N ALA A 232 -8.28 7.15 -6.02
CA ALA A 232 -7.66 6.42 -7.13
C ALA A 232 -6.52 7.24 -7.72
N ALA A 233 -5.52 6.55 -8.29
CA ALA A 233 -4.48 7.17 -9.08
C ALA A 233 -4.20 6.28 -10.30
N VAL A 234 -4.26 6.88 -11.49
CA VAL A 234 -4.03 6.18 -12.77
C VAL A 234 -2.83 6.82 -13.45
N PHE A 235 -1.75 6.05 -13.58
CA PHE A 235 -0.53 6.47 -14.26
C PHE A 235 -0.56 6.01 -15.71
N GLU A 236 -0.37 6.95 -16.63
CA GLU A 236 -0.12 6.67 -18.04
C GLU A 236 1.41 6.74 -18.27
N PRO A 237 2.07 5.61 -18.57
CA PRO A 237 3.53 5.55 -18.60
C PRO A 237 4.19 6.34 -19.73
N ILE A 238 3.61 6.39 -20.93
CA ILE A 238 4.28 6.92 -22.13
C ILE A 238 4.39 8.44 -22.06
N ALA A 239 3.30 9.12 -21.75
CA ALA A 239 3.21 10.55 -21.49
C ALA A 239 3.57 10.91 -20.05
N ARG A 240 3.95 9.93 -19.21
CA ARG A 240 4.27 10.11 -17.77
C ARG A 240 3.24 10.97 -17.04
N THR A 241 1.97 10.76 -17.35
CA THR A 241 0.89 11.58 -16.82
C THR A 241 0.15 10.80 -15.75
N LEU A 242 0.08 11.34 -14.55
CA LEU A 242 -0.69 10.78 -13.45
C LEU A 242 -1.99 11.54 -13.29
N THR A 243 -3.11 10.81 -13.32
CA THR A 243 -4.43 11.34 -12.97
C THR A 243 -4.83 10.83 -11.59
N ILE A 244 -4.91 11.75 -10.64
CA ILE A 244 -5.29 11.50 -9.24
C ILE A 244 -6.77 11.87 -9.10
N SER A 245 -7.59 10.92 -8.63
CA SER A 245 -8.99 11.15 -8.30
C SER A 245 -9.18 11.12 -6.78
N GLY A 246 -10.09 11.96 -6.28
CA GLY A 246 -10.25 12.14 -4.85
C GLY A 246 -11.37 13.09 -4.48
N ASN A 247 -11.30 13.61 -3.25
CA ASN A 247 -12.24 14.58 -2.71
C ASN A 247 -11.49 15.71 -2.02
N PHE A 248 -12.14 16.88 -1.93
CA PHE A 248 -11.68 18.05 -1.18
C PHE A 248 -10.32 18.59 -1.61
N PHE A 249 -9.95 18.43 -2.88
CA PHE A 249 -8.83 19.17 -3.44
C PHE A 249 -9.22 20.64 -3.62
N THR A 250 -8.36 21.57 -3.23
CA THR A 250 -8.57 23.00 -3.48
C THR A 250 -8.62 23.27 -5.00
N SER A 251 -9.34 24.31 -5.45
CA SER A 251 -9.44 24.63 -6.88
C SER A 251 -8.08 24.85 -7.56
N ASN A 252 -7.12 25.34 -6.78
CA ASN A 252 -5.77 25.71 -7.18
C ASN A 252 -4.83 25.54 -5.98
N ASP A 253 -3.53 25.70 -6.20
CA ASP A 253 -2.50 25.63 -5.16
C ASP A 253 -2.38 24.25 -4.47
N ASN A 254 -2.62 23.18 -5.22
CA ASN A 254 -2.35 21.83 -4.74
C ASN A 254 -0.90 21.44 -5.07
N ASP A 255 -0.20 20.82 -4.13
CA ASP A 255 1.09 20.18 -4.36
C ASP A 255 0.89 18.66 -4.40
N VAL A 256 1.54 17.98 -5.34
CA VAL A 256 1.66 16.51 -5.32
C VAL A 256 3.06 16.14 -4.89
N TRP A 257 3.15 15.32 -3.85
CA TRP A 257 4.40 14.81 -3.30
C TRP A 257 4.59 13.37 -3.76
N PHE A 258 5.81 13.04 -4.17
CA PHE A 258 6.22 11.70 -4.59
C PHE A 258 7.41 11.24 -3.74
N THR A 259 7.47 9.93 -3.50
CA THR A 259 8.69 9.25 -3.05
C THR A 259 9.79 9.41 -4.12
N PRO A 260 11.03 9.76 -3.74
CA PRO A 260 12.15 9.86 -4.68
C PRO A 260 12.63 8.48 -5.17
N ALA A 261 13.07 8.40 -6.42
CA ALA A 261 13.64 7.18 -7.02
C ALA A 261 15.07 6.88 -6.54
N ALA A 262 15.82 7.90 -6.18
CA ALA A 262 17.19 7.76 -5.72
C ALA A 262 17.28 7.77 -4.19
N ILE A 263 18.28 7.08 -3.65
CA ILE A 263 18.66 7.21 -2.24
C ILE A 263 18.97 8.68 -1.95
N THR A 264 18.27 9.27 -0.97
CA THR A 264 18.44 10.69 -0.64
C THR A 264 19.63 10.93 0.28
N GLN A 265 20.06 12.18 0.38
CA GLN A 265 20.94 12.63 1.46
C GLN A 265 20.20 12.63 2.79
N THR A 266 20.93 12.65 3.90
CA THR A 266 20.35 12.72 5.25
C THR A 266 19.64 14.04 5.52
N ASN A 267 20.15 15.15 4.99
CA ASN A 267 19.60 16.48 5.21
C ASN A 267 18.73 16.97 4.05
N GLY A 268 17.90 17.96 4.34
CA GLY A 268 17.02 18.60 3.36
C GLY A 268 15.73 17.84 3.11
N ASP A 269 14.84 18.48 2.35
CA ASP A 269 13.54 17.93 1.97
C ASP A 269 13.72 16.82 0.93
N PRO A 270 13.40 15.56 1.25
CA PRO A 270 13.56 14.44 0.31
C PRO A 270 12.44 14.37 -0.74
N ARG A 271 11.34 15.10 -0.53
CA ARG A 271 10.16 14.97 -1.38
C ARG A 271 10.46 15.44 -2.78
N VAL A 272 10.00 14.67 -3.76
CA VAL A 272 9.83 15.17 -5.13
C VAL A 272 8.47 15.85 -5.18
N ILE A 273 8.45 17.17 -5.39
CA ILE A 273 7.22 17.98 -5.30
C ILE A 273 6.91 18.64 -6.63
N VAL A 274 5.68 18.45 -7.12
CA VAL A 274 5.09 19.27 -8.18
C VAL A 274 4.09 20.23 -7.54
N ARG A 275 4.31 21.53 -7.68
CA ARG A 275 3.58 22.58 -6.95
C ARG A 275 2.53 23.30 -7.79
N GLY A 276 1.55 23.89 -7.10
CA GLY A 276 0.65 24.89 -7.70
C GLY A 276 -0.33 24.32 -8.72
N LEU A 277 -0.70 23.06 -8.58
CA LEU A 277 -1.60 22.36 -9.48
C LEU A 277 -3.05 22.79 -9.26
N ASN A 278 -3.78 22.94 -10.37
CA ASN A 278 -5.23 23.14 -10.34
C ASN A 278 -5.94 21.79 -10.26
N SER A 279 -7.05 21.77 -9.53
CA SER A 279 -7.96 20.63 -9.59
C SER A 279 -9.06 20.88 -10.62
N SER A 280 -9.60 19.79 -11.16
CA SER A 280 -10.77 19.76 -12.03
C SER A 280 -11.92 19.01 -11.34
N GLY A 281 -13.07 18.92 -12.00
CA GLY A 281 -14.23 18.18 -11.47
C GLY A 281 -14.75 18.73 -10.14
N GLY A 282 -14.56 20.01 -9.85
CA GLY A 282 -14.97 20.61 -8.57
C GLY A 282 -14.14 20.17 -7.36
N GLY A 283 -12.84 19.91 -7.54
CA GLY A 283 -11.96 19.46 -6.46
C GLY A 283 -11.86 17.95 -6.32
N SER A 284 -12.20 17.22 -7.37
CA SER A 284 -12.21 15.74 -7.36
C SER A 284 -11.11 15.09 -8.21
N GLN A 285 -10.37 15.89 -8.98
CA GLN A 285 -9.32 15.36 -9.84
C GLN A 285 -8.15 16.32 -9.98
N ILE A 286 -6.93 15.78 -9.99
CA ILE A 286 -5.68 16.49 -10.32
C ILE A 286 -4.96 15.67 -11.39
N THR A 287 -4.48 16.34 -12.44
CA THR A 287 -3.59 15.73 -13.43
C THR A 287 -2.20 16.36 -13.30
N VAL A 288 -1.17 15.53 -13.24
CA VAL A 288 0.21 15.96 -13.00
C VAL A 288 1.18 15.21 -13.91
N GLN A 289 2.20 15.92 -14.39
CA GLN A 289 3.35 15.30 -15.06
C GLN A 289 4.27 14.70 -13.99
N VAL A 290 4.52 13.40 -14.05
CA VAL A 290 5.35 12.71 -13.07
C VAL A 290 6.82 13.00 -13.35
N PRO A 291 7.55 13.66 -12.42
CA PRO A 291 8.98 13.93 -12.58
C PRO A 291 9.77 12.63 -12.74
N ILE A 292 10.92 12.67 -13.41
CA ILE A 292 11.75 11.46 -13.59
C ILE A 292 12.39 11.01 -12.28
N GLU A 293 12.51 11.94 -11.33
CA GLU A 293 13.03 11.71 -9.99
C GLU A 293 12.03 11.01 -9.08
N ALA A 294 10.75 10.88 -9.46
CA ALA A 294 9.76 10.13 -8.71
C ALA A 294 9.97 8.62 -8.89
N GLY A 295 10.01 7.88 -7.78
CA GLY A 295 10.21 6.44 -7.73
C GLY A 295 9.05 5.67 -7.14
N PRO A 296 9.20 4.35 -6.99
CA PRO A 296 8.27 3.52 -6.24
C PRO A 296 8.09 4.04 -4.82
N GLY A 297 6.87 3.94 -4.28
CA GLY A 297 6.53 4.35 -2.93
C GLY A 297 5.09 4.85 -2.87
N ALA A 298 4.90 6.09 -2.42
CA ALA A 298 3.58 6.69 -2.32
C ALA A 298 3.53 8.13 -2.86
N ILE A 299 2.29 8.54 -3.13
CA ILE A 299 1.92 9.92 -3.40
C ILE A 299 1.04 10.49 -2.30
N HIS A 300 1.11 11.81 -2.15
CA HIS A 300 0.19 12.59 -1.35
C HIS A 300 -0.21 13.86 -2.09
N VAL A 301 -1.43 14.33 -1.87
CA VAL A 301 -1.87 15.66 -2.26
C VAL A 301 -1.90 16.55 -1.04
N ARG A 302 -1.10 17.62 -1.06
CA ARG A 302 -1.22 18.73 -0.12
C ARG A 302 -2.05 19.83 -0.77
N ILE A 303 -3.12 20.26 -0.11
CA ILE A 303 -3.94 21.36 -0.60
C ILE A 303 -3.37 22.72 -0.18
N GLY A 304 -3.83 23.80 -0.81
CA GLY A 304 -3.38 25.20 -0.58
C GLY A 304 -3.76 25.79 0.79
N GLU A 305 -4.17 24.94 1.74
CA GLU A 305 -4.49 25.31 3.11
C GLU A 305 -3.28 25.09 4.04
N THR A 306 -3.43 25.57 5.28
CA THR A 306 -2.49 25.36 6.37
C THR A 306 -3.16 24.60 7.50
N GLY A 307 -2.43 23.70 8.16
CA GLY A 307 -2.93 22.90 9.27
C GLY A 307 -2.68 21.41 9.08
N HIS A 308 -2.91 20.64 10.14
CA HIS A 308 -2.61 19.20 10.18
C HIS A 308 -3.46 18.36 9.22
N HIS A 309 -4.62 18.89 8.80
CA HIS A 309 -5.54 18.24 7.86
C HIS A 309 -5.22 18.54 6.39
N SER A 310 -4.22 19.36 6.06
CA SER A 310 -3.99 19.81 4.68
C SER A 310 -3.31 18.78 3.78
N LEU A 311 -3.03 17.57 4.26
CA LEU A 311 -2.34 16.51 3.52
C LEU A 311 -3.26 15.30 3.40
N SER A 312 -3.33 14.71 2.20
CA SER A 312 -4.16 13.55 1.95
C SER A 312 -3.61 12.28 2.60
N ASN A 313 -4.47 11.27 2.67
CA ASN A 313 -4.02 9.89 2.86
C ASN A 313 -2.91 9.53 1.86
N SER A 314 -2.08 8.57 2.28
CA SER A 314 -1.05 7.98 1.44
C SER A 314 -1.70 7.12 0.35
N TRP A 315 -1.21 7.22 -0.88
CA TRP A 315 -1.65 6.36 -1.97
C TRP A 315 -0.44 5.67 -2.63
N PRO A 316 -0.44 4.33 -2.78
CA PRO A 316 0.64 3.60 -3.42
C PRO A 316 0.88 4.09 -4.84
N PHE A 317 2.15 4.22 -5.21
CA PHE A 317 2.54 4.69 -6.52
C PHE A 317 3.82 3.99 -6.97
N GLU A 318 3.78 3.42 -8.18
CA GLU A 318 4.92 2.80 -8.82
C GLU A 318 5.04 3.37 -10.25
N PRO A 319 5.98 4.29 -10.52
CA PRO A 319 6.19 4.77 -11.86
C PRO A 319 6.85 3.66 -12.70
N VAL A 320 6.22 3.33 -13.82
CA VAL A 320 6.82 2.48 -14.86
C VAL A 320 7.81 3.30 -15.68
N ASP A 321 8.99 2.74 -15.98
CA ASP A 321 9.99 3.39 -16.84
C ASP A 321 9.47 3.47 -18.30
N PRO A 322 9.30 4.68 -18.87
CA PRO A 322 8.82 4.89 -20.24
C PRO A 322 9.77 4.33 -21.32
N THR A 323 11.01 4.00 -20.96
CA THR A 323 12.01 3.42 -21.86
C THR A 323 12.05 1.88 -21.82
N GLY A 324 11.13 1.28 -21.08
CA GLY A 324 10.97 -0.16 -21.00
C GLY A 324 10.71 -0.84 -22.35
N PRO A 325 10.84 -2.17 -22.41
CA PRO A 325 10.56 -2.94 -23.63
C PRO A 325 9.14 -2.69 -24.12
N LEU A 326 9.00 -2.58 -25.45
CA LEU A 326 7.70 -2.47 -26.11
C LEU A 326 6.88 -3.73 -25.88
N ALA A 327 5.56 -3.58 -25.76
CA ALA A 327 4.67 -4.73 -25.70
C ALA A 327 4.77 -5.53 -27.01
N THR A 328 4.87 -6.86 -26.91
CA THR A 328 4.86 -7.73 -28.09
C THR A 328 3.88 -8.87 -27.93
N ALA A 329 3.31 -9.31 -29.05
CA ALA A 329 2.54 -10.53 -29.17
C ALA A 329 2.94 -11.19 -30.48
N THR A 330 3.59 -12.35 -30.38
CA THR A 330 4.18 -13.04 -31.52
C THR A 330 3.55 -14.42 -31.67
N PHE A 331 3.07 -14.71 -32.87
CA PHE A 331 2.42 -15.99 -33.17
C PHE A 331 3.35 -17.17 -32.86
N PHE A 332 2.82 -18.16 -32.15
CA PHE A 332 3.52 -19.38 -31.79
C PHE A 332 2.59 -20.59 -31.97
N ASN A 333 3.01 -21.61 -32.72
CA ASN A 333 2.18 -22.80 -32.94
C ASN A 333 2.94 -24.11 -32.84
N GLY A 334 4.05 -24.15 -32.07
CA GLY A 334 4.83 -25.36 -31.84
C GLY A 334 5.14 -26.15 -33.12
N SER A 335 4.67 -27.40 -33.16
CA SER A 335 4.84 -28.33 -34.29
C SER A 335 3.86 -28.08 -35.45
N GLY A 336 2.93 -27.13 -35.31
CA GLY A 336 1.92 -26.76 -36.30
C GLY A 336 0.66 -27.63 -36.27
N ILE A 337 0.46 -28.43 -35.20
CA ILE A 337 -0.67 -29.36 -35.08
C ILE A 337 -1.98 -28.61 -34.79
N ASN A 338 -1.92 -27.56 -33.98
CA ASN A 338 -3.14 -26.87 -33.55
C ASN A 338 -3.71 -25.98 -34.67
N PRO A 339 -5.06 -25.86 -34.75
CA PRO A 339 -5.70 -24.87 -35.58
C PRO A 339 -5.26 -23.45 -35.22
N THR A 340 -5.07 -22.62 -36.25
CA THR A 340 -4.79 -21.19 -36.11
C THR A 340 -6.09 -20.44 -35.84
N CYS A 341 -6.60 -20.55 -34.62
CA CYS A 341 -7.87 -19.97 -34.20
C CYS A 341 -7.74 -18.88 -33.12
N MET A 342 -6.54 -18.54 -32.66
CA MET A 342 -6.33 -17.48 -31.67
C MET A 342 -5.41 -16.38 -32.22
N GLY A 343 -5.73 -15.12 -31.91
CA GLY A 343 -4.81 -14.00 -32.08
C GLY A 343 -5.26 -12.75 -31.33
N SER A 344 -4.32 -11.86 -31.00
CA SER A 344 -4.64 -10.56 -30.40
C SER A 344 -4.70 -9.44 -31.45
N THR A 345 -5.52 -8.43 -31.21
CA THR A 345 -5.61 -7.26 -32.11
C THR A 345 -4.50 -6.23 -31.86
N ALA A 346 -3.89 -6.29 -30.69
CA ALA A 346 -2.77 -5.47 -30.24
C ALA A 346 -1.99 -6.25 -29.16
N PRO A 347 -0.70 -5.95 -28.95
CA PRO A 347 0.06 -6.58 -27.86
C PRO A 347 -0.43 -6.10 -26.47
N PRO A 348 -0.13 -6.84 -25.40
CA PRO A 348 -0.56 -6.48 -24.04
C PRO A 348 0.25 -5.32 -23.47
N VAL A 349 -0.30 -4.10 -23.58
CA VAL A 349 0.29 -2.87 -23.04
C VAL A 349 -0.12 -2.67 -21.58
N LEU A 350 0.83 -2.37 -20.70
CA LEU A 350 0.57 -2.08 -19.29
C LEU A 350 -0.43 -0.93 -19.11
N GLY A 351 -1.41 -1.11 -18.23
CA GLY A 351 -2.46 -0.12 -17.96
C GLY A 351 -3.61 -0.11 -18.96
N THR A 352 -3.63 -1.03 -19.93
CA THR A 352 -4.69 -1.14 -20.94
C THR A 352 -5.40 -2.50 -20.87
N ASN A 353 -6.51 -2.64 -21.62
CA ASN A 353 -7.13 -3.95 -21.82
C ASN A 353 -6.50 -4.63 -23.03
N TRP A 354 -6.00 -5.85 -22.83
CA TRP A 354 -5.52 -6.71 -23.90
C TRP A 354 -6.69 -7.53 -24.47
N GLU A 355 -7.00 -7.29 -25.74
CA GLU A 355 -8.08 -7.95 -26.47
C GLU A 355 -7.55 -9.14 -27.28
N VAL A 356 -7.99 -10.34 -26.89
CA VAL A 356 -7.67 -11.60 -27.57
C VAL A 356 -8.91 -12.15 -28.24
N VAL A 357 -8.75 -12.57 -29.48
CA VAL A 357 -9.83 -13.09 -30.32
C VAL A 357 -9.62 -14.59 -30.55
N ILE A 358 -10.69 -15.36 -30.38
CA ILE A 358 -10.72 -16.79 -30.66
C ILE A 358 -11.83 -17.09 -31.67
N ASN A 359 -11.47 -17.66 -32.82
CA ASN A 359 -12.41 -18.10 -33.84
C ASN A 359 -12.86 -19.54 -33.57
N ALA A 360 -14.05 -19.67 -33.00
CA ALA A 360 -14.67 -20.94 -32.64
C ALA A 360 -15.52 -21.58 -33.75
N ALA A 361 -15.60 -20.96 -34.94
CA ALA A 361 -16.44 -21.46 -36.04
C ALA A 361 -16.04 -22.87 -36.52
N GLY A 362 -14.78 -23.26 -36.33
CA GLY A 362 -14.26 -24.58 -36.69
C GLY A 362 -14.48 -25.67 -35.63
N HIS A 363 -15.09 -25.37 -34.48
CA HIS A 363 -15.19 -26.31 -33.37
C HIS A 363 -16.17 -27.47 -33.68
N PRO A 364 -15.78 -28.74 -33.49
CA PRO A 364 -16.67 -29.89 -33.69
C PRO A 364 -17.93 -29.81 -32.83
N GLY A 365 -19.12 -29.82 -33.46
CA GLY A 365 -20.39 -29.74 -32.72
C GLY A 365 -20.76 -28.34 -32.21
N GLY A 366 -19.99 -27.31 -32.55
CA GLY A 366 -20.18 -25.93 -32.10
C GLY A 366 -19.63 -25.69 -30.69
N ALA A 367 -18.77 -24.68 -30.53
CA ALA A 367 -18.20 -24.37 -29.22
C ALA A 367 -19.28 -23.85 -28.26
N GLY A 368 -19.24 -24.31 -27.01
CA GLY A 368 -20.02 -23.74 -25.91
C GLY A 368 -19.28 -22.60 -25.22
N PHE A 369 -17.96 -22.66 -25.17
CA PHE A 369 -17.11 -21.57 -24.70
C PHE A 369 -15.74 -21.58 -25.37
N SER A 370 -15.11 -20.41 -25.35
CA SER A 370 -13.73 -20.18 -25.76
C SER A 370 -12.95 -19.67 -24.56
N GLY A 371 -11.65 -19.94 -24.52
CA GLY A 371 -10.81 -19.57 -23.39
C GLY A 371 -9.35 -19.41 -23.71
N LEU A 372 -8.63 -18.83 -22.76
CA LEU A 372 -7.21 -18.53 -22.83
C LEU A 372 -6.51 -19.10 -21.60
N LEU A 373 -5.37 -19.75 -21.82
CA LEU A 373 -4.43 -20.19 -20.79
C LEU A 373 -3.19 -19.32 -20.89
N ILE A 374 -2.78 -18.66 -19.80
CA ILE A 374 -1.58 -17.81 -19.79
C ILE A 374 -0.60 -18.30 -18.73
N PHE A 375 0.61 -18.62 -19.15
CA PHE A 375 1.70 -19.13 -18.31
C PHE A 375 3.01 -18.36 -18.57
N SER A 376 3.96 -18.43 -17.64
CA SER A 376 5.25 -17.75 -17.78
C SER A 376 6.12 -18.31 -18.90
N ASP A 377 6.02 -19.61 -19.17
CA ASP A 377 6.87 -20.27 -20.15
C ASP A 377 6.06 -21.02 -21.21
N SER A 378 6.64 -21.09 -22.41
CA SER A 378 6.14 -21.92 -23.51
C SER A 378 6.61 -23.36 -23.34
N SER A 379 5.78 -24.29 -23.79
CA SER A 379 6.20 -25.68 -24.00
C SER A 379 6.06 -26.05 -25.47
N ILE A 380 6.88 -27.00 -25.91
CA ILE A 380 6.58 -27.81 -27.10
C ILE A 380 6.29 -29.21 -26.52
N GLY A 381 5.10 -29.31 -25.91
CA GLY A 381 4.74 -30.38 -24.98
C GLY A 381 4.07 -31.60 -25.63
N PRO A 382 3.53 -32.53 -24.82
CA PRO A 382 2.89 -33.72 -25.35
C PRO A 382 1.64 -33.34 -26.15
N THR A 383 1.47 -33.96 -27.31
CA THR A 383 0.18 -33.95 -28.01
C THR A 383 -0.83 -34.75 -27.20
N ILE A 384 -1.90 -34.09 -26.78
CA ILE A 384 -3.06 -34.70 -26.14
C ILE A 384 -4.23 -34.78 -27.13
N PRO A 385 -5.33 -35.49 -26.82
CA PRO A 385 -6.47 -35.57 -27.73
C PRO A 385 -7.06 -34.22 -28.14
N ALA A 386 -6.88 -33.18 -27.32
CA ALA A 386 -7.32 -31.82 -27.59
C ALA A 386 -6.38 -31.02 -28.50
N GLY A 387 -5.15 -31.49 -28.76
CA GLY A 387 -4.12 -30.77 -29.51
C GLY A 387 -2.75 -30.81 -28.83
N GLU A 388 -1.81 -30.05 -29.36
CA GLU A 388 -0.49 -29.81 -28.78
C GLU A 388 -0.57 -28.74 -27.68
N LEU A 389 0.00 -29.03 -26.52
CA LEU A 389 0.07 -28.05 -25.44
C LEU A 389 1.28 -27.14 -25.65
N LEU A 390 1.01 -25.84 -25.76
CA LEU A 390 2.01 -24.80 -26.10
C LEU A 390 2.43 -23.97 -24.87
N VAL A 391 1.76 -24.17 -23.75
CA VAL A 391 2.11 -23.57 -22.45
C VAL A 391 2.78 -24.61 -21.55
N ASP A 392 3.75 -24.20 -20.73
CA ASP A 392 4.32 -25.07 -19.70
C ASP A 392 3.46 -25.00 -18.42
N LEU A 393 2.70 -26.06 -18.15
CA LEU A 393 1.82 -26.14 -16.97
C LEU A 393 2.59 -26.27 -15.63
N SER A 394 3.90 -26.53 -15.67
CA SER A 394 4.74 -26.50 -14.48
C SER A 394 5.29 -25.10 -14.17
N SER A 395 5.20 -24.19 -15.15
CA SER A 395 5.60 -22.80 -15.00
C SER A 395 4.53 -21.98 -14.27
N THR A 396 4.83 -20.71 -13.98
CA THR A 396 3.92 -19.85 -13.22
C THR A 396 2.63 -19.64 -14.02
N HIS A 397 1.50 -20.03 -13.44
CA HIS A 397 0.19 -19.72 -14.00
C HIS A 397 -0.13 -18.26 -13.76
N PHE A 398 -0.31 -17.47 -14.83
CA PHE A 398 -0.69 -16.07 -14.70
C PHE A 398 -2.21 -15.95 -14.60
N GLN A 399 -2.95 -16.49 -15.58
CA GLN A 399 -4.40 -16.37 -15.62
C GLN A 399 -5.03 -17.40 -16.56
N THR A 400 -6.29 -17.74 -16.27
CA THR A 400 -7.20 -18.42 -17.20
C THR A 400 -8.44 -17.57 -17.36
N ALA A 401 -8.88 -17.37 -18.60
CA ALA A 401 -10.10 -16.63 -18.92
C ALA A 401 -10.99 -17.44 -19.85
N ILE A 402 -12.31 -17.35 -19.66
CA ILE A 402 -13.29 -18.05 -20.49
C ILE A 402 -14.47 -17.13 -20.80
N VAL A 403 -15.05 -17.30 -21.99
CA VAL A 403 -16.20 -16.55 -22.49
C VAL A 403 -17.16 -17.54 -23.16
N ALA A 404 -18.46 -17.35 -22.93
CA ALA A 404 -19.48 -18.15 -23.63
C ALA A 404 -19.38 -17.93 -25.14
N SER A 405 -19.37 -19.01 -25.91
CA SER A 405 -19.17 -18.94 -27.36
C SER A 405 -20.50 -18.92 -28.09
N GLY A 406 -20.60 -18.07 -29.11
CA GLY A 406 -21.67 -18.11 -30.10
C GLY A 406 -21.41 -19.09 -31.25
N GLY A 407 -20.29 -19.82 -31.22
CA GLY A 407 -19.81 -20.64 -32.33
C GLY A 407 -19.19 -19.80 -33.47
N SER A 408 -18.71 -18.60 -33.18
CA SER A 408 -18.11 -17.68 -34.15
C SER A 408 -16.84 -17.05 -33.58
N ILE A 409 -16.59 -15.77 -33.85
CA ILE A 409 -15.52 -15.01 -33.23
C ILE A 409 -15.95 -14.65 -31.81
N ASP A 410 -15.17 -15.09 -30.82
CA ASP A 410 -15.32 -14.71 -29.43
C ASP A 410 -14.16 -13.80 -29.01
N THR A 411 -14.43 -12.82 -28.15
CA THR A 411 -13.44 -11.84 -27.70
C THR A 411 -13.28 -11.93 -26.19
N ILE A 412 -12.02 -11.96 -25.74
CA ILE A 412 -11.62 -11.97 -24.33
C ILE A 412 -10.85 -10.68 -24.07
N SER A 413 -11.41 -9.83 -23.18
CA SER A 413 -10.80 -8.58 -22.72
C SER A 413 -10.12 -8.80 -21.37
N LEU A 414 -8.81 -8.60 -21.29
CA LEU A 414 -8.02 -8.80 -20.08
C LEU A 414 -7.38 -7.48 -19.62
N PRO A 415 -7.69 -6.97 -18.42
CA PRO A 415 -7.02 -5.78 -17.90
C PRO A 415 -5.56 -6.11 -17.56
N ILE A 416 -4.61 -5.37 -18.13
CA ILE A 416 -3.18 -5.49 -17.81
C ILE A 416 -2.82 -4.40 -16.79
N PRO A 417 -2.41 -4.74 -15.55
CA PRO A 417 -2.09 -3.75 -14.53
C PRO A 417 -0.94 -2.83 -14.95
N ALA A 418 -1.02 -1.54 -14.61
CA ALA A 418 0.07 -0.57 -14.80
C ALA A 418 1.13 -0.69 -13.68
N GLN A 419 1.74 -1.87 -13.53
CA GLN A 419 2.72 -2.17 -12.48
C GLN A 419 4.12 -2.31 -13.08
N ALA A 420 5.14 -1.69 -12.48
CA ALA A 420 6.49 -1.72 -13.04
C ALA A 420 7.11 -3.12 -12.95
N GLY A 421 6.75 -3.90 -11.92
CA GLY A 421 7.15 -5.30 -11.79
C GLY A 421 6.66 -6.24 -12.91
N LEU A 422 5.71 -5.79 -13.74
CA LEU A 422 5.23 -6.51 -14.92
C LEU A 422 5.96 -6.12 -16.21
N LEU A 423 6.68 -4.99 -16.23
CA LEU A 423 7.36 -4.49 -17.42
C LEU A 423 8.44 -5.46 -17.91
N GLY A 424 8.36 -5.84 -19.18
CA GLY A 424 9.27 -6.79 -19.81
C GLY A 424 9.02 -8.26 -19.44
N ARG A 425 8.00 -8.57 -18.62
CA ARG A 425 7.67 -9.97 -18.32
C ARG A 425 7.19 -10.67 -19.57
N MET A 426 7.73 -11.87 -19.79
CA MET A 426 7.35 -12.74 -20.88
C MET A 426 6.33 -13.77 -20.41
N GLY A 427 5.48 -14.20 -21.33
CA GLY A 427 4.52 -15.27 -21.12
C GLY A 427 4.10 -15.92 -22.42
N THR A 428 3.37 -17.02 -22.31
CA THR A 428 2.74 -17.69 -23.45
C THR A 428 1.25 -17.79 -23.18
N ALA A 429 0.46 -17.27 -24.11
CA ALA A 429 -0.99 -17.34 -24.07
C ALA A 429 -1.47 -18.34 -25.12
N GLN A 430 -2.17 -19.40 -24.72
CA GLN A 430 -2.73 -20.40 -25.63
C GLN A 430 -4.25 -20.35 -25.61
N GLY A 431 -4.85 -20.19 -26.79
CA GLY A 431 -6.31 -20.24 -26.94
C GLY A 431 -6.84 -21.67 -26.92
N PHE A 432 -8.08 -21.85 -26.51
CA PHE A 432 -8.79 -23.12 -26.63
C PHE A 432 -10.29 -22.90 -26.79
N THR A 433 -10.97 -23.91 -27.32
CA THR A 433 -12.43 -23.96 -27.44
C THR A 433 -12.94 -25.26 -26.85
N PHE A 434 -14.16 -25.27 -26.30
CA PHE A 434 -14.75 -26.46 -25.71
C PHE A 434 -16.25 -26.55 -25.99
N SER A 435 -16.72 -27.79 -26.18
CA SER A 435 -18.13 -28.13 -26.06
C SER A 435 -18.30 -29.53 -25.48
N LEU A 436 -19.49 -29.82 -24.94
CA LEU A 436 -19.80 -31.16 -24.44
C LEU A 436 -19.86 -32.21 -25.56
N ALA A 437 -20.16 -31.79 -26.80
CA ALA A 437 -20.27 -32.69 -27.96
C ALA A 437 -18.92 -32.89 -28.69
N GLY A 438 -18.08 -31.86 -28.72
CA GLY A 438 -16.81 -31.82 -29.44
C GLY A 438 -15.55 -31.97 -28.60
N GLY A 439 -15.68 -31.94 -27.26
CA GLY A 439 -14.54 -31.95 -26.35
C GLY A 439 -13.76 -30.63 -26.38
N ALA A 440 -12.50 -30.67 -25.93
CA ALA A 440 -11.59 -29.53 -26.00
C ALA A 440 -10.80 -29.54 -27.32
N VAL A 441 -10.58 -28.35 -27.88
CA VAL A 441 -9.66 -28.12 -29.01
C VAL A 441 -8.73 -26.98 -28.63
N LEU A 442 -7.42 -27.27 -28.59
CA LEU A 442 -6.36 -26.29 -28.36
C LEU A 442 -6.05 -25.54 -29.66
N CYS A 443 -5.98 -24.21 -29.60
CA CYS A 443 -5.55 -23.36 -30.69
C CYS A 443 -4.02 -23.17 -30.66
N ASN A 444 -3.51 -22.41 -31.64
CA ASN A 444 -2.21 -21.75 -31.53
C ASN A 444 -2.12 -20.86 -30.28
N ALA A 445 -0.89 -20.43 -30.01
CA ALA A 445 -0.52 -19.53 -28.94
C ALA A 445 0.06 -18.22 -29.48
N GLU A 446 0.27 -17.27 -28.57
CA GLU A 446 1.11 -16.10 -28.76
C GLU A 446 2.15 -16.07 -27.63
N MET A 447 3.42 -15.91 -27.98
CA MET A 447 4.45 -15.50 -27.01
C MET A 447 4.33 -14.00 -26.84
N VAL A 448 4.11 -13.57 -25.61
CA VAL A 448 3.84 -12.17 -25.27
C VAL A 448 4.93 -11.61 -24.38
N THR A 449 5.25 -10.33 -24.59
CA THR A 449 6.02 -9.51 -23.65
C THR A 449 5.11 -8.39 -23.19
N LEU A 450 4.88 -8.29 -21.88
CA LEU A 450 4.21 -7.13 -21.29
C LEU A 450 5.13 -5.92 -21.41
N GLY A 451 4.63 -4.83 -21.97
CA GLY A 451 5.44 -3.66 -22.27
C GLY A 451 4.62 -2.38 -22.36
N LEU A 452 5.25 -1.32 -22.87
CA LEU A 452 4.60 -0.04 -23.13
C LEU A 452 4.08 0.09 -24.57
#